data_AF-A0A8J3N2V1-F1
#
_entry.id   AF-A0A8J3N2V1-F1
#
_cell.length_a   1.000
_cell.length_b   1.000
_cell.length_c   1.000
_cell.angle_alpha   90.00
_cell.angle_beta   90.00
_cell.angle_gamma   90.00
#
_symmetry.space_group_name_H-M   'P 1'
#
loop_
_entity.id
_entity.type
_entity.pdbx_description
1 polymer ?
#
loop_
_entity_poly.entity_id
_entity_poly.type
_entity_poly.pdbx_seq_one_letter_code
_entity_poly.pdbx_strand_id
1 'polypeptide(L)' 'MEGEKMPDQGQHGKTLAKDAVTCPYCGSTETELFSLFGQQLLTVQYYCNRCRTPFEYIKDDAVLHDYAARKEGQL' A
#
# COMPACT_ATOMS: atom_id res chain seq x y z
N MET A 1 6.02 -44.72 25.27
CA MET A 1 5.23 -44.51 24.05
C MET A 1 4.12 -43.54 24.40
N GLU A 2 4.44 -42.25 24.55
CA GLU A 2 4.68 -41.29 23.46
C GLU A 2 3.40 -41.06 22.66
N GLY A 3 2.93 -39.83 22.76
CA GLY A 3 1.75 -39.28 22.14
C GLY A 3 1.88 -37.77 22.29
N GLU A 4 2.86 -37.24 21.57
CA GLU A 4 3.32 -35.86 21.62
C GLU A 4 2.18 -34.82 21.71
N LYS A 5 2.38 -33.93 22.66
CA LYS A 5 1.88 -32.56 22.75
C LYS A 5 1.94 -31.87 21.38
N MET A 6 0.78 -31.57 20.79
CA MET A 6 0.67 -30.57 19.72
C MET A 6 0.74 -29.16 20.35
N PRO A 7 1.75 -28.33 20.07
CA PRO A 7 1.60 -26.90 20.25
C PRO A 7 0.86 -26.34 19.03
N ASP A 8 -0.37 -25.85 19.21
CA ASP A 8 -1.04 -25.02 18.20
C ASP A 8 -0.27 -23.70 18.09
N GLN A 9 0.61 -23.64 17.09
CA GLN A 9 1.51 -22.54 16.88
C GLN A 9 0.77 -21.34 16.33
N GLY A 10 0.98 -20.19 16.98
CA GLY A 10 1.30 -18.98 16.23
C GLY A 10 0.13 -18.10 15.79
N GLN A 11 -0.58 -17.55 16.76
CA GLN A 11 -0.88 -16.12 16.84
C GLN A 11 0.11 -15.25 16.03
N HIS A 12 -0.29 -14.87 14.82
CA HIS A 12 0.33 -13.78 14.05
C HIS A 12 -0.76 -12.79 13.67
N GLY A 13 -1.23 -12.06 14.68
CA GLY A 13 -1.83 -10.76 14.48
C GLY A 13 -0.77 -9.83 13.87
N LYS A 14 -0.67 -9.82 12.54
CA LYS A 14 0.10 -8.82 11.83
C LYS A 14 -0.86 -7.71 11.47
N THR A 15 -1.04 -6.75 12.37
CA THR A 15 -1.50 -5.42 11.98
C THR A 15 -0.38 -4.83 11.13
N LEU A 16 -0.30 -5.22 9.86
CA LEU A 16 0.50 -4.50 8.87
C LEU A 16 -0.17 -3.14 8.77
N ALA A 17 0.53 -2.09 9.21
CA ALA A 17 0.25 -0.76 8.69
C ALA A 17 0.29 -0.89 7.17
N LYS A 18 -0.89 -0.81 6.55
CA LYS A 18 -1.14 -1.08 5.12
C LYS A 18 -0.11 -0.31 4.29
N ASP A 19 0.48 -1.00 3.32
CA ASP A 19 1.67 -0.62 2.56
C ASP A 19 1.61 0.80 1.99
N ALA A 20 2.02 1.79 2.78
CA ALA A 20 2.01 3.17 2.35
C ALA A 20 3.13 3.41 1.33
N VAL A 21 2.76 3.82 0.12
CA VAL A 21 3.72 4.15 -0.95
C VAL A 21 4.65 5.25 -0.46
N THR A 22 5.97 5.04 -0.62
CA THR A 22 6.98 6.00 -0.16
C THR A 22 7.37 6.94 -1.29
N CYS A 23 7.41 8.25 -1.03
CA CYS A 23 7.85 9.24 -1.99
C CYS A 23 9.35 9.07 -2.31
N PRO A 24 9.74 8.88 -3.59
CA PRO A 24 11.14 8.67 -3.97
C PRO A 24 12.00 9.94 -3.82
N TYR A 25 11.38 11.11 -3.70
CA TYR A 25 12.10 12.38 -3.61
C TYR A 25 12.42 12.81 -2.19
N CYS A 26 11.55 12.53 -1.22
CA CYS A 26 11.71 12.97 0.17
C CYS A 26 11.59 11.87 1.23
N GLY A 27 11.27 10.63 0.84
CA GLY A 27 11.12 9.50 1.75
C GLY A 27 9.86 9.50 2.61
N SER A 28 8.95 10.46 2.43
CA SER A 28 7.69 10.51 3.18
C SER A 28 6.70 9.46 2.67
N THR A 29 5.93 8.87 3.57
CA THR A 29 4.75 8.03 3.28
C THR A 29 3.44 8.82 3.23
N GLU A 30 3.50 10.15 3.34
CA GLU A 30 2.33 11.04 3.25
C GLU A 30 2.00 11.29 1.78
N THR A 31 1.61 10.22 1.11
CA THR A 31 1.34 10.18 -0.32
C THR A 31 -0.10 9.78 -0.58
N GLU A 32 -0.67 10.28 -1.67
CA GLU A 32 -2.03 9.95 -2.08
C GLU A 32 -2.07 9.48 -3.54
N LEU A 33 -2.89 8.45 -3.81
CA LEU A 33 -3.12 7.98 -5.17
C LEU A 33 -3.91 9.03 -5.96
N PHE A 34 -3.25 9.76 -6.85
CA PHE A 34 -3.86 10.86 -7.60
C PHE A 34 -4.60 10.37 -8.85
N SER A 35 -4.04 9.41 -9.58
CA SER A 35 -4.64 8.82 -10.79
C SER A 35 -4.22 7.35 -10.96
N LEU A 36 -5.15 6.50 -11.41
CA LEU A 36 -4.87 5.10 -11.79
C LEU A 36 -4.15 4.93 -13.13
N PHE A 37 -3.98 6.03 -13.87
CA PHE A 37 -3.36 6.03 -15.18
C PHE A 37 -2.19 7.00 -15.15
N GLY A 38 -0.99 6.44 -15.20
CA GLY A 38 0.24 7.17 -15.45
C GLY A 38 0.50 7.36 -16.95
N GLN A 39 1.70 7.85 -17.25
CA GLN A 39 2.23 8.02 -18.60
C GLN A 39 2.52 6.66 -19.25
N GLN A 40 2.87 5.66 -18.44
CA GLN A 40 3.16 4.30 -18.85
C GLN A 40 1.98 3.39 -18.49
N LEU A 41 1.76 2.33 -19.27
CA LEU A 41 0.60 1.44 -19.08
C LEU A 41 0.56 0.80 -17.68
N LEU A 42 1.74 0.47 -17.15
CA LEU A 42 1.89 -0.23 -15.87
C LEU A 42 2.08 0.71 -14.67
N THR A 43 1.97 2.03 -14.86
CA THR A 43 2.13 3.00 -13.76
C THR A 43 0.81 3.64 -13.35
N VAL A 44 0.79 4.08 -12.10
CA VAL A 44 -0.18 5.01 -11.52
C VAL A 44 0.54 6.30 -11.11
N GLN A 45 -0.22 7.36 -10.87
CA GLN A 45 0.31 8.62 -10.39
C GLN A 45 -0.05 8.83 -8.93
N TYR A 46 0.95 9.08 -8.10
CA TYR A 46 0.82 9.51 -6.72
C TYR A 46 1.20 10.98 -6.57
N TYR A 47 0.68 11.62 -5.52
CA TYR A 47 1.08 12.95 -5.09
C TYR A 47 1.62 12.88 -3.66
N CYS A 48 2.81 13.45 -3.43
CA CYS A 48 3.34 13.57 -2.07
C CYS A 48 2.91 14.89 -1.42
N ASN A 49 2.21 14.82 -0.30
CA ASN A 49 1.75 15.99 0.44
C ASN A 49 2.87 16.73 1.17
N ARG A 50 4.00 16.06 1.43
CA ARG A 50 5.16 16.65 2.13
C ARG A 50 6.04 17.51 1.24
N CYS A 51 6.52 16.96 0.13
CA CYS A 51 7.36 17.71 -0.80
C CYS A 51 6.58 18.33 -1.98
N ARG A 52 5.26 18.11 -2.04
CA ARG A 52 4.35 18.67 -3.05
C ARG A 52 4.71 18.27 -4.48
N THR A 53 5.24 17.06 -4.65
CA THR A 53 5.73 16.56 -5.94
C THR A 53 4.91 15.36 -6.39
N PRO A 54 4.40 15.35 -7.65
CA PRO A 54 3.82 14.16 -8.24
C PRO A 54 4.91 13.16 -8.63
N PHE A 55 4.62 11.87 -8.54
CA PHE A 55 5.51 10.80 -8.99
C PHE A 55 4.71 9.62 -9.55
N GLU A 56 5.38 8.78 -10.34
CA GLU A 56 4.79 7.54 -10.83
C GLU A 56 5.21 6.35 -9.96
N TYR A 57 4.29 5.40 -9.81
CA TYR A 57 4.53 4.14 -9.10
C TYR A 57 4.02 2.97 -9.94
N ILE A 58 4.68 1.82 -9.86
CA ILE A 58 4.29 0.62 -10.62
C ILE A 58 3.06 0.00 -9.96
N LYS A 59 2.09 -0.43 -10.75
CA LYS A 59 0.89 -1.12 -10.25
C LYS A 59 1.27 -2.41 -9.52
N ASP A 60 0.88 -2.50 -8.25
CA ASP A 60 0.99 -3.68 -7.39
C ASP A 60 -0.26 -3.83 -6.50
N ASP A 61 -0.21 -4.75 -5.53
CA ASP A 61 -1.32 -4.97 -4.60
C ASP A 61 -1.60 -3.73 -3.72
N ALA A 62 -0.60 -2.92 -3.38
CA ALA A 62 -0.79 -1.71 -2.56
C ALA A 62 -1.68 -0.69 -3.29
N VAL A 63 -1.46 -0.52 -4.60
CA VAL A 63 -2.29 0.36 -5.44
C VAL A 63 -3.76 -0.05 -5.46
N LEU A 64 -4.04 -1.36 -5.51
CA LEU A 64 -5.41 -1.89 -5.51
C LEU A 64 -6.13 -1.59 -4.18
N HIS A 65 -5.43 -1.70 -3.06
CA HIS A 65 -5.96 -1.36 -1.75
C HIS A 65 -6.28 0.14 -1.63
N ASP A 66 -5.36 1.01 -2.07
CA ASP A 66 -5.57 2.46 -2.06
C ASP A 66 -6.78 2.88 -2.91
N TYR A 67 -6.94 2.27 -4.08
CA TYR A 67 -8.08 2.52 -4.96
C TYR A 67 -9.42 2.11 -4.31
N ALA A 68 -9.47 0.91 -3.71
CA ALA A 68 -10.68 0.43 -3.05
C ALA A 68 -11.10 1.36 -1.90
N ALA A 69 -10.14 1.78 -1.07
CA ALA A 69 -10.41 2.70 0.04
C ALA A 69 -10.99 4.05 -0.43
N ARG A 70 -10.51 4.60 -1.56
CA ARG A 70 -11.06 5.82 -2.15
C ARG A 70 -12.46 5.64 -2.72
N LYS A 71 -12.71 4.51 -3.40
CA LYS A 71 -14.03 4.19 -3.97
C LYS A 71 -15.09 4.07 -2.87
N GLU A 72 -14.76 3.46 -1.74
CA GLU A 72 -15.69 3.33 -0.61
C GLU A 72 -15.98 4.67 0.08
N GLY A 73 -15.01 5.59 0.12
CA GLY A 73 -15.21 6.95 0.65
C GLY A 73 -16.00 7.90 -0.27
N GLN A 74 -16.33 7.47 -1.50
CA GLN A 74 -17.14 8.24 -2.46
C GLN A 74 -18.61 7.78 -2.51
N LEU A 75 -19.02 6.79 -1.70
CA LEU A 75 -20.40 6.29 -1.61
C LEU A 75 -21.19 6.93 -0.47
#